data_AF-A0A919ES23-F1
#
_entry.id   AF-A0A919ES23-F1
#
_cell.length_a   1.000
_cell.length_b   1.000
_cell.length_c   1.000
_cell.angle_alpha   90.00
_cell.angle_beta   90.00
_cell.angle_gamma   90.00
#
_symmetry.space_group_name_H-M   'P 1'
#
loop_
_entity.id
_entity.type
_entity.pdbx_description
1 polymer ?
#
loop_
_entity_poly.entity_id
_entity_poly.type
_entity_poly.pdbx_seq_one_letter_code
_entity_poly.pdbx_strand_id
1 'polypeptide(L)'
;MTITAPPPTPAFEFFLGAHHPAWLETADVPLCVSHRRLTGRRALPRARHSWFLDSGGFSELSLHGGWRQDARTYAAAVRRYHDEVGQLHAAAQQDWMCEWDVLRKTGKTLKQHLELTVANFVELRSLAPDLPIIPVIQGWTAASYFQCVDMFDKAGVDLTKEPLVGVGSICRRPRLDLPVILLADLAQAGIRIHAFGFKKAGLKIAHKSVASADSLAWSYGGRHERGCSESHQRENNCMRHALWWRQDLLDHITDAQRRCP
;
A
#
# COMPACT_ATOMS: atom_id res chain seq x y z
N MET A 1 40.77 0.68 1.44
CA MET A 1 39.38 0.82 0.96
C MET A 1 38.48 0.08 1.95
N THR A 2 37.91 0.80 2.91
CA THR A 2 36.95 0.24 3.87
C THR A 2 35.62 0.05 3.16
N ILE A 3 35.27 -1.20 2.87
CA ILE A 3 33.94 -1.59 2.42
C ILE A 3 33.02 -1.38 3.63
N THR A 4 32.34 -0.23 3.67
CA THR A 4 31.20 -0.03 4.57
C THR A 4 30.15 -1.07 4.23
N ALA A 5 29.81 -1.92 5.20
CA ALA A 5 28.67 -2.82 5.08
C ALA A 5 27.42 -2.00 4.71
N PRO A 6 26.54 -2.53 3.84
CA PRO A 6 25.27 -1.86 3.55
C PRO A 6 24.54 -1.62 4.88
N PRO A 7 23.82 -0.49 5.03
CA PRO A 7 23.01 -0.26 6.22
C PRO A 7 22.06 -1.45 6.41
N PRO A 8 21.82 -1.88 7.66
CA PRO A 8 20.91 -2.99 7.92
C PRO A 8 19.58 -2.71 7.23
N THR A 9 19.09 -3.66 6.43
CA THR A 9 17.76 -3.59 5.85
C THR A 9 16.79 -3.34 7.00
N PRO A 10 16.08 -2.20 7.04
CA PRO A 10 15.18 -1.93 8.16
C PRO A 10 14.15 -3.04 8.24
N ALA A 11 13.81 -3.42 9.48
CA ALA A 11 12.86 -4.47 9.78
C ALA A 11 11.56 -4.27 9.00
N PHE A 12 11.05 -5.36 8.43
CA PHE A 12 9.77 -5.38 7.73
C PHE A 12 8.67 -4.70 8.58
N GLU A 13 8.01 -3.68 8.03
CA GLU A 13 6.92 -2.96 8.69
C GLU A 13 5.56 -3.38 8.13
N PHE A 14 4.59 -3.67 9.01
CA PHE A 14 3.25 -4.06 8.60
C PHE A 14 2.19 -3.07 9.09
N PHE A 15 1.47 -2.50 8.13
CA PHE A 15 0.36 -1.57 8.33
C PHE A 15 -0.97 -2.32 8.35
N LEU A 16 -1.64 -2.33 9.51
CA LEU A 16 -2.94 -2.96 9.65
C LEU A 16 -4.01 -2.11 8.97
N GLY A 17 -4.67 -2.66 7.95
CA GLY A 17 -5.78 -1.98 7.29
C GLY A 17 -6.88 -1.63 8.30
N ALA A 18 -7.31 -0.38 8.34
CA ALA A 18 -8.33 0.11 9.25
C ALA A 18 -9.40 0.92 8.51
N HIS A 19 -10.63 0.41 8.48
CA HIS A 19 -11.79 1.11 7.92
C HIS A 19 -12.52 1.97 8.96
N HIS A 20 -12.06 2.03 10.20
CA HIS A 20 -12.57 2.93 11.25
C HIS A 20 -11.52 4.01 11.55
N PRO A 21 -11.65 5.24 11.01
CA PRO A 21 -10.65 6.29 11.20
C PRO A 21 -10.33 6.62 12.66
N ALA A 22 -11.30 6.48 13.57
CA ALA A 22 -11.10 6.73 15.00
C ALA A 22 -10.02 5.83 15.61
N TRP A 23 -9.70 4.68 14.98
CA TRP A 23 -8.62 3.82 15.45
C TRP A 23 -7.24 4.47 15.35
N LEU A 24 -7.07 5.53 14.55
CA LEU A 24 -5.85 6.33 14.55
C LEU A 24 -5.56 6.91 15.95
N GLU A 25 -6.58 7.23 16.76
CA GLU A 25 -6.42 7.80 18.10
C GLU A 25 -6.06 6.74 19.16
N THR A 26 -6.46 5.49 18.94
CA THR A 26 -6.45 4.44 19.97
C THR A 26 -5.50 3.29 19.70
N ALA A 27 -5.20 2.99 18.44
CA ALA A 27 -4.31 1.89 18.09
C ALA A 27 -2.85 2.28 18.29
N ASP A 28 -2.08 1.42 18.96
CA ASP A 28 -0.65 1.63 19.22
C ASP A 28 0.24 0.85 18.23
N VAL A 29 -0.27 0.67 17.01
CA VAL A 29 0.40 -0.06 15.92
C VAL A 29 0.24 0.69 14.61
N PRO A 30 1.14 0.48 13.63
CA PRO A 30 1.00 1.06 12.30
C PRO A 30 -0.32 0.68 11.62
N LEU A 31 -1.05 1.68 11.10
CA LEU A 31 -2.33 1.50 10.39
C LEU A 31 -2.23 1.88 8.92
N CYS A 32 -3.02 1.24 8.05
CA CYS A 32 -3.30 1.70 6.69
C CYS A 32 -4.75 2.17 6.62
N VAL A 33 -4.96 3.44 6.26
CA VAL A 33 -6.30 4.06 6.22
C VAL A 33 -6.54 4.64 4.84
N SER A 34 -7.72 4.37 4.27
CA SER A 34 -8.08 4.87 2.94
C SER A 34 -8.55 6.33 3.01
N HIS A 35 -8.14 7.15 2.04
CA HIS A 35 -8.64 8.51 1.78
C HIS A 35 -10.17 8.55 1.78
N ARG A 36 -10.83 7.51 1.24
CA ARG A 36 -12.30 7.40 1.20
C ARG A 36 -12.95 7.39 2.59
N ARG A 37 -12.20 7.07 3.65
CA ARG A 37 -12.70 7.06 5.04
C ARG A 37 -12.46 8.40 5.75
N LEU A 38 -11.55 9.22 5.23
CA LEU A 38 -11.17 10.52 5.80
C LEU A 38 -11.82 11.69 5.05
N THR A 39 -12.06 11.54 3.74
CA THR A 39 -12.69 12.57 2.91
C THR A 39 -14.07 12.95 3.43
N GLY A 40 -14.37 14.24 3.42
CA GLY A 40 -15.63 14.81 3.92
C GLY A 40 -15.76 14.90 5.44
N ARG A 41 -14.78 14.40 6.23
CA ARG A 41 -14.82 14.57 7.69
C ARG A 41 -14.55 16.02 8.08
N ARG A 42 -15.41 16.56 8.95
CA ARG A 42 -15.21 17.89 9.55
C ARG A 42 -14.02 17.88 10.51
N ALA A 43 -13.97 16.91 11.43
CA ALA A 43 -12.87 16.69 12.35
C ALA A 43 -12.11 15.41 12.00
N LEU A 44 -10.78 15.52 11.98
CA LEU A 44 -9.87 14.41 11.74
C LEU A 44 -9.33 13.87 13.08
N PRO A 45 -9.14 12.54 13.19
CA PRO A 45 -8.50 11.95 14.35
C PRO A 45 -7.03 12.38 14.43
N ARG A 46 -6.46 12.42 15.63
CA ARG A 46 -5.00 12.58 15.81
C ARG A 46 -4.35 11.21 15.98
N ALA A 47 -3.38 10.88 15.14
CA ALA A 47 -2.75 9.58 15.16
C ALA A 47 -1.82 9.40 16.37
N ARG A 48 -1.96 8.26 17.07
CA ARG A 48 -1.06 7.83 18.14
C ARG A 48 0.22 7.18 17.62
N HIS A 49 0.16 6.54 16.45
CA HIS A 49 1.26 5.82 15.82
C HIS A 49 1.39 6.20 14.34
N SER A 50 2.49 5.80 13.69
CA SER A 50 2.69 5.90 12.24
C SER A 50 1.50 5.31 11.46
N TRP A 51 1.16 5.90 10.32
CA TRP A 51 0.14 5.35 9.45
C TRP A 51 0.40 5.61 7.96
N PHE A 52 -0.13 4.74 7.13
CA PHE A 52 -0.06 4.77 5.68
C PHE A 52 -1.41 5.20 5.11
N LEU A 53 -1.41 6.13 4.16
CA LEU A 53 -2.61 6.55 3.45
C LEU A 53 -2.78 5.76 2.15
N ASP A 54 -3.84 4.96 2.07
CA ASP A 54 -4.32 4.40 0.79
C ASP A 54 -5.11 5.48 0.04
N SER A 55 -4.84 5.66 -1.25
CA SER A 55 -5.54 6.65 -2.10
C SER A 55 -6.99 6.25 -2.39
N GLY A 56 -7.32 4.96 -2.22
CA GLY A 56 -8.64 4.41 -2.51
C GLY A 56 -8.82 3.98 -3.98
N GLY A 57 -7.72 3.83 -4.73
CA GLY A 57 -7.73 3.56 -6.18
C GLY A 57 -8.53 2.33 -6.57
N PHE A 58 -8.44 1.24 -5.79
CA PHE A 58 -9.26 0.06 -6.01
C PHE A 58 -10.75 0.38 -6.08
N SER A 59 -11.23 1.21 -5.17
CA SER A 59 -12.64 1.55 -5.13
C SER A 59 -13.04 2.52 -6.23
N GLU A 60 -12.26 3.58 -6.46
CA GLU A 60 -12.60 4.59 -7.47
C GLU A 60 -12.63 3.98 -8.87
N LEU A 61 -11.61 3.19 -9.22
CA LEU A 61 -11.54 2.55 -10.54
C LEU A 61 -12.60 1.44 -10.69
N SER A 62 -12.80 0.58 -9.69
CA SER A 62 -13.78 -0.51 -9.79
C SER A 62 -15.23 -0.01 -9.84
N LEU A 63 -15.56 1.04 -9.07
CA LEU A 63 -16.93 1.56 -9.00
C LEU A 63 -17.23 2.53 -10.15
N HIS A 64 -16.30 3.45 -10.42
CA HIS A 64 -16.54 4.61 -11.29
C HIS A 64 -15.76 4.58 -12.61
N GLY A 65 -14.82 3.64 -12.79
CA GLY A 65 -14.03 3.56 -14.02
C GLY A 65 -12.99 4.67 -14.17
N GLY A 66 -12.69 5.41 -13.11
CA GLY A 66 -11.74 6.51 -13.11
C GLY A 66 -11.70 7.24 -11.78
N TRP A 67 -10.77 8.20 -11.68
CA TRP A 67 -10.64 9.08 -10.54
C TRP A 67 -11.64 10.23 -10.62
N ARG A 68 -12.51 10.38 -9.62
CA ARG A 68 -13.45 11.51 -9.53
C ARG A 68 -12.84 12.77 -8.93
N GLN A 69 -11.75 12.61 -8.20
CA GLN A 69 -10.99 13.68 -7.56
C GLN A 69 -9.68 13.87 -8.32
N ASP A 70 -9.35 15.11 -8.69
CA ASP A 70 -8.10 15.44 -9.36
C ASP A 70 -6.89 15.43 -8.40
N ALA A 71 -5.68 15.46 -8.97
CA ALA A 71 -4.43 15.41 -8.23
C ALA A 71 -4.26 16.59 -7.27
N ARG A 72 -4.68 17.79 -7.66
CA ARG A 72 -4.63 18.99 -6.80
C ARG A 72 -5.49 18.84 -5.56
N THR A 73 -6.72 18.40 -5.73
CA THR A 73 -7.65 18.17 -4.62
C THR A 73 -7.14 17.03 -3.73
N TYR A 74 -6.56 15.97 -4.33
CA TYR A 74 -5.94 14.89 -3.55
C TYR A 74 -4.73 15.38 -2.75
N ALA A 75 -3.79 16.11 -3.37
CA ALA A 75 -2.64 16.69 -2.68
C ALA A 75 -3.05 17.59 -1.50
N ALA A 76 -4.10 18.42 -1.67
CA ALA A 76 -4.65 19.23 -0.59
C ALA A 76 -5.25 18.38 0.54
N ALA A 77 -5.88 17.25 0.23
CA ALA A 77 -6.36 16.30 1.24
C ALA A 77 -5.19 15.62 1.97
N VAL A 78 -4.16 15.16 1.26
CA VAL A 78 -2.96 14.56 1.88
C VAL A 78 -2.27 15.58 2.79
N ARG A 79 -2.13 16.84 2.36
CA ARG A 79 -1.63 17.95 3.19
C ARG A 79 -2.40 18.07 4.49
N ARG A 80 -3.73 18.15 4.39
CA ARG A 80 -4.61 18.24 5.54
C ARG A 80 -4.41 17.07 6.50
N TYR A 81 -4.29 15.85 5.98
CA TYR A 81 -4.06 14.68 6.80
C TYR A 81 -2.68 14.70 7.46
N HIS A 82 -1.64 15.09 6.72
CA HIS A 82 -0.29 15.27 7.27
C HIS A 82 -0.30 16.24 8.45
N ASP A 83 -0.96 17.39 8.30
CA ASP A 83 -0.94 18.48 9.30
C ASP A 83 -1.89 18.24 10.49
N GLU A 84 -3.11 17.74 10.25
CA GLU A 84 -4.13 17.59 11.30
C GLU A 84 -4.09 16.22 11.99
N VAL A 85 -3.80 15.13 11.24
CA VAL A 85 -3.73 13.77 11.80
C VAL A 85 -2.36 13.52 12.42
N GLY A 86 -1.29 14.00 11.78
CA GLY A 86 0.10 13.74 12.19
C GLY A 86 0.53 12.29 11.92
N GLN A 87 1.82 11.99 12.13
CA GLN A 87 2.41 10.64 12.01
C GLN A 87 2.20 9.95 10.64
N LEU A 88 1.95 10.70 9.57
CA LEU A 88 1.81 10.13 8.23
C LEU A 88 3.18 9.60 7.76
N HIS A 89 3.29 8.27 7.64
CA HIS A 89 4.51 7.60 7.19
C HIS A 89 4.69 7.72 5.68
N ALA A 90 3.63 7.43 4.92
CA ALA A 90 3.60 7.53 3.47
C ALA A 90 2.15 7.61 2.97
N ALA A 91 1.97 8.14 1.77
CA ALA A 91 0.71 8.19 1.06
C ALA A 91 0.86 7.58 -0.34
N ALA A 92 -0.04 6.67 -0.70
CA ALA A 92 -0.14 6.21 -2.08
C ALA A 92 -0.57 7.35 -3.02
N GLN A 93 -0.03 7.39 -4.23
CA GLN A 93 -0.55 8.23 -5.31
C GLN A 93 -1.93 7.74 -5.81
N GLN A 94 -2.54 8.47 -6.75
CA GLN A 94 -3.74 8.05 -7.47
C GLN A 94 -3.38 7.21 -8.71
N ASP A 95 -2.84 6.02 -8.48
CA ASP A 95 -2.38 5.07 -9.50
C ASP A 95 -3.52 4.36 -10.26
N TRP A 96 -3.18 3.71 -11.37
CA TRP A 96 -4.14 3.02 -12.23
C TRP A 96 -3.91 1.50 -12.23
N MET A 97 -4.73 0.81 -11.45
CA MET A 97 -4.71 -0.65 -11.29
C MET A 97 -4.89 -1.42 -12.60
N CYS A 98 -4.16 -2.51 -12.76
CA CYS A 98 -3.97 -3.23 -14.02
C CYS A 98 -4.69 -4.60 -14.08
N GLU A 99 -5.52 -4.94 -13.10
CA GLU A 99 -6.38 -6.11 -13.17
C GLU A 99 -7.31 -6.05 -14.40
N TRP A 100 -7.54 -7.19 -15.05
CA TRP A 100 -8.34 -7.26 -16.28
C TRP A 100 -9.77 -6.73 -16.14
N ASP A 101 -10.40 -6.92 -14.99
CA ASP A 101 -11.73 -6.36 -14.71
C ASP A 101 -11.69 -4.83 -14.57
N VAL A 102 -10.60 -4.28 -14.03
CA VAL A 102 -10.40 -2.83 -13.96
C VAL A 102 -10.12 -2.24 -15.35
N LEU A 103 -9.25 -2.86 -16.15
CA LEU A 103 -9.00 -2.41 -17.54
C LEU A 103 -10.29 -2.41 -18.38
N ARG A 104 -11.12 -3.46 -18.22
CA ARG A 104 -12.45 -3.51 -18.86
C ARG A 104 -13.38 -2.41 -18.36
N LYS A 105 -13.35 -2.11 -17.06
CA LYS A 105 -14.19 -1.08 -16.44
C LYS A 105 -13.80 0.34 -16.86
N THR A 106 -12.51 0.63 -17.03
CA THR A 106 -12.00 1.95 -17.44
C THR A 106 -12.05 2.15 -18.96
N GLY A 107 -12.10 1.05 -19.73
CA GLY A 107 -12.01 1.09 -21.20
C GLY A 107 -10.62 1.46 -21.70
N LYS A 108 -9.59 1.37 -20.85
CA LYS A 108 -8.20 1.73 -21.17
C LYS A 108 -7.32 0.51 -21.31
N THR A 109 -6.28 0.65 -22.12
CA THR A 109 -5.23 -0.37 -22.27
C THR A 109 -4.30 -0.40 -21.05
N LEU A 110 -3.58 -1.51 -20.90
CA LEU A 110 -2.52 -1.64 -19.90
C LEU A 110 -1.51 -0.48 -20.01
N LYS A 111 -1.03 -0.17 -21.22
CA LYS A 111 -0.07 0.91 -21.47
C LYS A 111 -0.60 2.26 -20.98
N GLN A 112 -1.86 2.58 -21.28
CA GLN A 112 -2.48 3.81 -20.81
C GLN A 112 -2.58 3.89 -19.28
N HIS A 113 -2.82 2.76 -18.59
CA HIS A 113 -2.78 2.73 -17.13
C HIS A 113 -1.38 3.02 -16.58
N LEU A 114 -0.33 2.48 -17.22
CA LEU A 114 1.05 2.78 -16.82
C LEU A 114 1.36 4.28 -17.03
N GLU A 115 1.02 4.83 -18.20
CA GLU A 115 1.23 6.25 -18.52
C GLU A 115 0.48 7.17 -17.54
N LEU A 116 -0.78 6.87 -17.22
CA LEU A 116 -1.58 7.64 -16.26
C LEU A 116 -1.06 7.51 -14.83
N THR A 117 -0.51 6.35 -14.46
CA THR A 117 0.14 6.13 -13.16
C THR A 117 1.38 7.01 -13.03
N VAL A 118 2.28 7.00 -14.01
CA VAL A 118 3.49 7.83 -13.97
C VAL A 118 3.14 9.32 -14.01
N ALA A 119 2.22 9.73 -14.89
CA ALA A 119 1.80 11.13 -15.01
C ALA A 119 1.20 11.66 -13.70
N ASN A 120 0.37 10.86 -13.02
CA ASN A 120 -0.23 11.26 -11.74
C ASN A 120 0.83 11.50 -10.66
N PHE A 121 1.84 10.63 -10.57
CA PHE A 121 2.91 10.82 -9.60
C PHE A 121 3.70 12.10 -9.84
N VAL A 122 4.11 12.33 -11.09
CA VAL A 122 4.86 13.54 -11.48
C VAL A 122 4.07 14.80 -11.15
N GLU A 123 2.77 14.79 -11.41
CA GLU A 123 1.88 15.90 -11.05
C GLU A 123 1.80 16.10 -9.53
N LEU A 124 1.58 15.03 -8.75
CA LEU A 124 1.53 15.11 -7.29
C LEU A 124 2.86 15.58 -6.69
N ARG A 125 4.00 15.11 -7.21
CA ARG A 125 5.33 15.55 -6.80
C ARG A 125 5.55 17.03 -7.08
N SER A 126 5.06 17.53 -8.21
CA SER A 126 5.11 18.96 -8.54
C SER A 126 4.23 19.81 -7.61
N LEU A 127 3.03 19.32 -7.29
CA LEU A 127 2.06 20.02 -6.44
C LEU A 127 2.43 20.05 -4.96
N ALA A 128 3.07 19.00 -4.47
CA ALA A 128 3.37 18.81 -3.06
C ALA A 128 4.70 18.04 -2.85
N PRO A 129 5.85 18.63 -3.24
CA PRO A 129 7.15 17.95 -3.22
C PRO A 129 7.61 17.56 -1.81
N ASP A 130 7.08 18.23 -0.79
CA ASP A 130 7.40 18.05 0.63
C ASP A 130 6.49 17.03 1.34
N LEU A 131 5.43 16.53 0.69
CA LEU A 131 4.59 15.46 1.25
C LEU A 131 5.19 14.07 0.99
N PRO A 132 4.96 13.10 1.88
CA PRO A 132 5.47 11.73 1.71
C PRO A 132 4.59 10.90 0.75
N ILE A 133 4.28 11.45 -0.43
CA ILE A 133 3.56 10.72 -1.48
C ILE A 133 4.56 9.83 -2.21
N ILE A 134 4.30 8.52 -2.25
CA ILE A 134 5.20 7.54 -2.85
C ILE A 134 4.76 7.16 -4.27
N PRO A 135 5.71 6.86 -5.17
CA PRO A 135 5.37 6.33 -6.48
C PRO A 135 4.86 4.90 -6.37
N VAL A 136 4.01 4.49 -7.30
CA VAL A 136 3.48 3.12 -7.36
C VAL A 136 3.77 2.51 -8.73
N ILE A 137 4.51 1.40 -8.73
CA ILE A 137 4.74 0.59 -9.92
C ILE A 137 3.48 -0.24 -10.18
N GLN A 138 2.99 -0.15 -11.41
CA GLN A 138 1.83 -0.90 -11.89
C GLN A 138 2.23 -1.86 -13.02
N GLY A 139 1.42 -2.89 -13.23
CA GLY A 139 1.68 -3.88 -14.28
C GLY A 139 0.80 -5.13 -14.19
N TRP A 140 0.78 -5.92 -15.27
CA TRP A 140 0.15 -7.23 -15.30
C TRP A 140 1.13 -8.39 -15.44
N THR A 141 2.15 -8.27 -16.30
CA THR A 141 3.26 -9.22 -16.50
C THR A 141 4.57 -8.63 -15.98
N ALA A 142 5.58 -9.46 -15.71
CA ALA A 142 6.91 -8.97 -15.29
C ALA A 142 7.45 -7.87 -16.22
N ALA A 143 7.37 -8.09 -17.54
CA ALA A 143 7.77 -7.10 -18.54
C ALA A 143 7.02 -5.76 -18.40
N SER A 144 5.71 -5.78 -18.11
CA SER A 144 4.95 -4.53 -17.93
C SER A 144 5.28 -3.78 -16.64
N TYR A 145 5.72 -4.47 -15.57
CA TYR A 145 6.20 -3.79 -14.36
C TYR A 145 7.51 -3.06 -14.63
N PHE A 146 8.47 -3.72 -15.31
CA PHE A 146 9.72 -3.07 -15.70
C PHE A 146 9.50 -1.98 -16.76
N GLN A 147 8.51 -2.12 -17.64
CA GLN A 147 8.08 -1.02 -18.50
C GLN A 147 7.61 0.20 -17.70
N CYS A 148 6.90 -0.02 -16.58
CA CYS A 148 6.48 1.07 -15.70
C CYS A 148 7.69 1.72 -15.00
N VAL A 149 8.67 0.93 -14.57
CA VAL A 149 9.97 1.44 -14.05
C VAL A 149 10.66 2.32 -15.10
N ASP A 150 10.77 1.85 -16.34
CA ASP A 150 11.37 2.63 -17.44
C ASP A 150 10.60 3.92 -17.73
N MET A 151 9.27 3.93 -17.55
CA MET A 151 8.45 5.13 -17.72
C MET A 151 8.71 6.15 -16.61
N PHE A 152 8.90 5.72 -15.36
CA PHE A 152 9.30 6.61 -14.27
C PHE A 152 10.70 7.19 -14.52
N ASP A 153 11.66 6.37 -14.93
CA ASP A 153 13.02 6.82 -15.25
C ASP A 153 13.01 7.89 -16.37
N LYS A 154 12.27 7.64 -17.46
CA LYS A 154 12.08 8.61 -18.56
C LYS A 154 11.38 9.89 -18.12
N ALA A 155 10.58 9.83 -17.06
CA ALA A 155 9.94 11.00 -16.46
C ALA A 155 10.84 11.73 -15.44
N GLY A 156 12.10 11.29 -15.28
CA GLY A 156 13.07 11.87 -14.36
C GLY A 156 12.92 11.40 -12.91
N VAL A 157 12.21 10.29 -12.68
CA VAL A 157 12.00 9.71 -11.35
C VAL A 157 12.83 8.44 -11.20
N ASP A 158 13.94 8.55 -10.48
CA ASP A 158 14.77 7.40 -10.12
C ASP A 158 14.17 6.68 -8.91
N LEU A 159 13.45 5.59 -9.16
CA LEU A 159 12.76 4.79 -8.14
C LEU A 159 13.71 4.15 -7.11
N THR A 160 15.02 4.03 -7.40
CA THR A 160 16.00 3.49 -6.45
C THR A 160 16.39 4.51 -5.37
N LYS A 161 16.15 5.79 -5.63
CA LYS A 161 16.38 6.89 -4.68
C LYS A 161 15.15 7.24 -3.85
N GLU A 162 13.99 6.68 -4.19
CA GLU A 162 12.76 6.91 -3.46
C GLU A 162 12.80 6.17 -2.11
N PRO A 163 12.33 6.80 -1.02
CA PRO A 163 12.38 6.21 0.33
C PRO A 163 11.49 4.97 0.45
N LEU A 164 10.47 4.87 -0.41
CA LEU A 164 9.55 3.75 -0.50
C LEU A 164 8.83 3.82 -1.85
N VAL A 165 8.57 2.67 -2.47
CA VAL A 165 7.86 2.55 -3.74
C VAL A 165 6.78 1.48 -3.60
N GLY A 166 5.54 1.83 -3.90
CA GLY A 166 4.42 0.89 -3.88
C GLY A 166 4.45 -0.06 -5.08
N VAL A 167 3.98 -1.29 -4.90
CA VAL A 167 3.75 -2.23 -6.00
C VAL A 167 2.28 -2.64 -5.99
N GLY A 168 1.54 -2.18 -7.00
CA GLY A 168 0.11 -2.43 -7.17
C GLY A 168 -0.20 -3.68 -7.98
N SER A 169 -1.49 -4.00 -8.16
CA SER A 169 -1.98 -5.12 -8.99
C SER A 169 -1.43 -6.51 -8.64
N ILE A 170 -0.95 -6.70 -7.40
CA ILE A 170 -0.46 -8.00 -6.88
C ILE A 170 -1.47 -8.69 -5.95
N CYS A 171 -2.38 -7.93 -5.31
CA CYS A 171 -3.31 -8.43 -4.29
C CYS A 171 -4.25 -9.54 -4.81
N ARG A 172 -4.84 -9.36 -6.00
CA ARG A 172 -5.87 -10.26 -6.54
C ARG A 172 -5.32 -11.39 -7.42
N ARG A 173 -4.00 -11.63 -7.37
CA ARG A 173 -3.36 -12.67 -8.18
C ARG A 173 -3.75 -14.07 -7.68
N PRO A 174 -4.17 -14.99 -8.56
CA PRO A 174 -4.57 -16.34 -8.13
C PRO A 174 -3.39 -17.15 -7.58
N ARG A 175 -2.21 -17.00 -8.21
CA ARG A 175 -0.97 -17.65 -7.79
C ARG A 175 -0.01 -16.66 -7.12
N LEU A 176 0.84 -17.18 -6.23
CA LEU A 176 1.81 -16.41 -5.44
C LEU A 176 3.20 -16.35 -6.07
N ASP A 177 3.55 -17.33 -6.91
CA ASP A 177 4.87 -17.48 -7.52
C ASP A 177 5.30 -16.23 -8.31
N LEU A 178 4.46 -15.77 -9.24
CA LEU A 178 4.80 -14.63 -10.09
C LEU A 178 4.96 -13.31 -9.30
N PRO A 179 4.04 -12.93 -8.38
CA PRO A 179 4.25 -11.75 -7.55
C PRO A 179 5.47 -11.85 -6.64
N VAL A 180 5.77 -13.02 -6.07
CA VAL A 180 6.95 -13.20 -5.22
C VAL A 180 8.24 -12.97 -6.02
N ILE A 181 8.35 -13.59 -7.21
CA ILE A 181 9.51 -13.42 -8.09
C ILE A 181 9.66 -11.95 -8.49
N LEU A 182 8.57 -11.32 -8.93
CA LEU A 182 8.55 -9.91 -9.28
C LEU A 182 9.06 -9.01 -8.13
N LEU A 183 8.59 -9.22 -6.90
CA LEU A 183 9.02 -8.44 -5.76
C LEU A 183 10.52 -8.64 -5.48
N ALA A 184 11.04 -9.86 -5.66
CA ALA A 184 12.46 -10.14 -5.55
C ALA A 184 13.28 -9.45 -6.64
N ASP A 185 12.83 -9.48 -7.90
CA ASP A 185 13.52 -8.83 -9.02
C ASP A 185 13.57 -7.30 -8.84
N LEU A 186 12.46 -6.69 -8.42
CA LEU A 186 12.40 -5.25 -8.11
C LEU A 186 13.31 -4.88 -6.93
N ALA A 187 13.35 -5.70 -5.87
CA ALA A 187 14.24 -5.48 -4.73
C ALA A 187 15.72 -5.62 -5.14
N GLN A 188 16.05 -6.59 -5.99
CA GLN A 188 17.39 -6.76 -6.55
C GLN A 188 17.80 -5.58 -7.42
N ALA A 189 16.85 -4.91 -8.09
CA ALA A 189 17.07 -3.66 -8.81
C ALA A 189 17.27 -2.44 -7.87
N GLY A 190 17.32 -2.64 -6.55
CA GLY A 190 17.57 -1.58 -5.56
C GLY A 190 16.33 -0.81 -5.14
N ILE A 191 15.13 -1.25 -5.51
CA ILE A 191 13.88 -0.57 -5.18
C ILE A 191 13.41 -0.99 -3.79
N ARG A 192 13.06 -0.02 -2.96
CA ARG A 192 12.55 -0.23 -1.60
C ARG A 192 11.03 -0.35 -1.60
N ILE A 193 10.52 -1.57 -1.42
CA ILE A 193 9.14 -1.90 -1.81
C ILE A 193 8.12 -1.85 -0.66
N HIS A 194 6.97 -1.23 -0.92
CA HIS A 194 5.71 -1.46 -0.22
C HIS A 194 4.78 -2.38 -1.03
N ALA A 195 4.41 -3.54 -0.47
CA ALA A 195 3.55 -4.51 -1.14
C ALA A 195 2.07 -4.32 -0.76
N PHE A 196 1.28 -3.75 -1.68
CA PHE A 196 -0.14 -3.45 -1.41
C PHE A 196 -1.01 -4.70 -1.31
N GLY A 197 -1.68 -4.86 -0.17
CA GLY A 197 -2.67 -5.92 0.04
C GLY A 197 -2.14 -7.35 -0.16
N PHE A 198 -0.83 -7.57 -0.08
CA PHE A 198 -0.25 -8.86 -0.43
C PHE A 198 -0.62 -9.94 0.59
N LYS A 199 -0.89 -11.17 0.09
CA LYS A 199 -1.41 -12.26 0.92
C LYS A 199 -0.40 -12.66 1.99
N LYS A 200 -0.86 -12.96 3.20
CA LYS A 200 -0.04 -13.48 4.32
C LYS A 200 0.93 -14.59 3.89
N ALA A 201 0.45 -15.57 3.14
CA ALA A 201 1.27 -16.67 2.62
C ALA A 201 2.37 -16.21 1.64
N GLY A 202 2.07 -15.21 0.81
CA GLY A 202 3.05 -14.60 -0.10
C GLY A 202 4.08 -13.75 0.64
N LEU A 203 3.65 -12.96 1.63
CA LEU A 203 4.54 -12.17 2.47
C LEU A 203 5.54 -13.05 3.23
N LYS A 204 5.11 -14.22 3.71
CA LYS A 204 6.02 -15.19 4.33
C LYS A 204 7.20 -15.57 3.42
N ILE A 205 6.99 -15.61 2.11
CA ILE A 205 8.03 -15.95 1.13
C ILE A 205 8.81 -14.69 0.72
N ALA A 206 8.12 -13.58 0.46
CA ALA A 206 8.70 -12.33 -0.05
C ALA A 206 9.28 -11.40 1.03
N HIS A 207 9.25 -11.77 2.31
CA HIS A 207 9.60 -10.88 3.43
C HIS A 207 11.00 -10.25 3.34
N LYS A 208 11.96 -10.88 2.66
CA LYS A 208 13.31 -10.32 2.44
C LYS A 208 13.35 -9.25 1.34
N SER A 209 12.38 -9.28 0.43
CA SER A 209 12.28 -8.39 -0.73
C SER A 209 11.34 -7.21 -0.51
N VAL A 210 10.66 -7.16 0.63
CA VAL A 210 9.61 -6.17 0.91
C VAL A 210 9.97 -5.40 2.18
N ALA A 211 9.98 -4.07 2.08
CA ALA A 211 10.25 -3.20 3.22
C ALA A 211 9.00 -3.01 4.09
N SER A 212 7.82 -2.93 3.46
CA SER A 212 6.56 -2.87 4.19
C SER A 212 5.38 -3.41 3.40
N ALA A 213 4.28 -3.72 4.08
CA ALA A 213 3.05 -4.18 3.44
C ALA A 213 1.83 -3.76 4.25
N ASP A 214 0.66 -3.81 3.63
CA ASP A 214 -0.61 -3.57 4.29
C ASP A 214 -1.62 -4.68 4.01
N SER A 215 -2.64 -4.79 4.87
CA SER A 215 -3.80 -5.64 4.56
C SER A 215 -5.03 -5.30 5.39
N LEU A 216 -6.19 -5.31 4.71
CA LEU A 216 -7.52 -5.31 5.32
C LEU A 216 -8.14 -6.73 5.37
N ALA A 217 -7.35 -7.78 5.08
CA ALA A 217 -7.87 -9.15 4.96
C ALA A 217 -8.54 -9.68 6.24
N TRP A 218 -8.09 -9.22 7.42
CA TRP A 218 -8.73 -9.54 8.70
C TRP A 218 -10.22 -9.16 8.71
N SER A 219 -10.59 -8.02 8.12
CA SER A 219 -11.98 -7.56 8.11
C SER A 219 -12.82 -8.41 7.16
N TYR A 220 -12.25 -8.82 6.02
CA TYR A 220 -12.93 -9.72 5.09
C TYR A 220 -13.17 -11.11 5.72
N GLY A 221 -12.14 -11.69 6.33
CA GLY A 221 -12.23 -12.96 7.06
C GLY A 221 -13.21 -12.88 8.23
N GLY A 222 -13.12 -11.81 9.02
CA GLY A 222 -13.95 -11.55 10.20
C GLY A 222 -15.45 -11.50 9.94
N ARG A 223 -15.92 -11.37 8.68
CA ARG A 223 -17.35 -11.49 8.33
C ARG A 223 -17.89 -12.91 8.53
N HIS A 224 -17.00 -13.89 8.56
CA HIS A 224 -17.31 -15.31 8.72
C HIS A 224 -16.96 -15.81 10.13
N GLU A 225 -16.19 -15.04 10.90
CA GLU A 225 -15.84 -15.36 12.27
C GLU A 225 -17.00 -15.06 13.23
N ARG A 226 -17.11 -15.87 14.28
CA ARG A 226 -18.04 -15.59 15.39
C ARG A 226 -17.50 -14.42 16.18
N GLY A 227 -18.33 -13.41 16.36
CA GLY A 227 -17.92 -12.23 17.11
C GLY A 227 -17.79 -12.50 18.62
N CYS A 228 -16.97 -11.66 19.25
CA CYS A 228 -16.43 -11.91 20.58
C CYS A 228 -17.35 -11.61 21.77
N SER A 229 -18.60 -11.22 21.51
CA SER A 229 -19.65 -11.05 22.53
C SER A 229 -21.02 -11.21 21.89
N GLU A 230 -22.07 -11.34 22.70
CA GLU A 230 -23.45 -11.42 22.19
C GLU A 230 -23.88 -10.16 21.40
N SER A 231 -23.40 -8.99 21.83
CA SER A 231 -23.64 -7.69 21.19
C SER A 231 -22.77 -7.42 19.96
N HIS A 232 -21.73 -8.23 19.73
CA HIS A 232 -20.80 -8.07 18.63
C HIS A 232 -20.71 -9.39 17.87
N GLN A 233 -21.53 -9.54 16.83
CA GLN A 233 -21.82 -10.84 16.21
C GLN A 233 -20.77 -11.31 15.20
N ARG A 234 -19.97 -10.41 14.63
CA ARG A 234 -18.96 -10.68 13.59
C ARG A 234 -17.71 -9.86 13.82
N GLU A 235 -16.54 -10.43 13.54
CA GLU A 235 -15.25 -9.81 13.83
C GLU A 235 -14.77 -8.77 12.81
N ASN A 236 -15.51 -8.55 11.72
CA ASN A 236 -15.08 -7.65 10.64
C ASN A 236 -14.97 -6.17 11.04
N ASN A 237 -15.36 -5.79 12.25
CA ASN A 237 -15.29 -4.43 12.80
C ASN A 237 -14.57 -4.37 14.15
N CYS A 238 -13.84 -5.41 14.54
CA CYS A 238 -13.29 -5.53 15.88
C CYS A 238 -11.80 -5.22 15.94
N MET A 239 -11.44 -4.23 16.75
CA MET A 239 -10.03 -3.86 16.94
C MET A 239 -9.25 -5.00 17.61
N ARG A 240 -9.83 -5.70 18.59
CA ARG A 240 -9.16 -6.83 19.25
C ARG A 240 -8.82 -7.95 18.27
N HIS A 241 -9.77 -8.34 17.41
CA HIS A 241 -9.52 -9.36 16.40
C HIS A 241 -8.52 -8.88 15.35
N ALA A 242 -8.62 -7.62 14.90
CA ALA A 242 -7.66 -7.04 13.96
C ALA A 242 -6.23 -7.05 14.50
N LEU A 243 -6.04 -6.70 15.78
CA LEU A 243 -4.74 -6.71 16.45
C LEU A 243 -4.20 -8.14 16.64
N TRP A 244 -5.06 -9.08 17.04
CA TRP A 244 -4.67 -10.50 17.11
C TRP A 244 -4.22 -11.02 15.74
N TRP A 245 -5.00 -10.74 14.68
CA TRP A 245 -4.67 -11.18 13.32
C TRP A 245 -3.36 -10.58 12.82
N ARG A 246 -3.11 -9.30 13.14
CA ARG A 246 -1.84 -8.63 12.85
C ARG A 246 -0.67 -9.33 13.53
N GLN A 247 -0.81 -9.66 14.82
CA GLN A 247 0.25 -10.32 15.58
C GLN A 247 0.55 -11.70 15.00
N ASP A 248 -0.49 -12.49 14.73
CA ASP A 248 -0.37 -13.80 14.10
C ASP A 248 0.34 -13.71 12.72
N LEU A 249 0.08 -12.68 11.92
CA LEU A 249 0.81 -12.43 10.68
C LEU A 249 2.31 -12.17 10.93
N LEU A 250 2.64 -11.32 11.88
CA LEU A 250 4.03 -10.98 12.21
C LEU A 250 4.81 -12.16 12.78
N ASP A 251 4.17 -12.98 13.61
CA ASP A 251 4.78 -14.20 14.16
C ASP A 251 5.15 -15.17 13.03
N HIS A 252 4.27 -15.33 12.04
CA HIS A 252 4.53 -16.17 10.87
C HIS A 252 5.70 -15.70 10.00
N ILE A 253 5.91 -14.37 9.91
CA ILE A 253 7.04 -13.78 9.18
C ILE A 253 8.33 -13.94 9.99
N THR A 254 8.27 -13.67 11.29
CA THR A 254 9.40 -13.86 12.22
C THR A 254 9.90 -15.31 12.20
N ASP A 255 8.98 -16.27 12.20
CA ASP A 255 9.33 -17.69 12.09
C ASP A 255 9.96 -18.05 10.74
N ALA A 256 9.55 -17.39 9.64
CA ALA A 256 10.17 -17.59 8.35
C ALA A 256 11.60 -17.03 8.31
N GLN A 257 11.82 -15.85 8.89
CA GLN A 257 13.14 -15.22 9.01
C GLN A 257 14.10 -16.09 9.82
N ARG A 258 13.63 -16.75 10.90
CA ARG A 258 14.46 -17.67 11.69
C ARG A 258 14.87 -18.94 10.93
N ARG A 259 13.99 -19.46 10.07
CA ARG A 259 14.25 -20.70 9.31
C ARG A 259 15.17 -20.49 8.11
N CYS A 260 15.19 -19.28 7.56
CA CYS A 260 16.07 -18.89 6.47
C CYS A 260 16.74 -17.56 6.85
N PRO A 261 17.82 -17.57 7.66
CA PRO A 261 18.57 -16.37 8.03
C PRO A 261 19.00 -15.56 6.80
#